data_AF-A0A830CKI9-F1
#
_entry.id   AF-A0A830CKI9-F1
#
_cell.length_a   1.000
_cell.length_b   1.000
_cell.length_c   1.000
_cell.angle_alpha   90.00
_cell.angle_beta   90.00
_cell.angle_gamma   90.00
#
_symmetry.space_group_name_H-M   'P 1'
#
loop_
_entity.id
_entity.type
_entity.pdbx_description
1 polymer ?
#
loop_
_entity_poly.entity_id
_entity_poly.type
_entity_poly.pdbx_seq_one_letter_code
_entity_poly.pdbx_strand_id
1 'polypeptide(L)'
;MVLVEGDILGVFVTSPSGKQVRVEKLDFNEMRWSKVESLGNKILHLSRGGSFAEICVDSNEEANKIYFNQLYNRTIGVAYSLNSGMYHSADGNFASDGSCGLTILPGATWIKPT
;
A
#
# COMPACT_ATOMS: atom_id res chain seq x y z
N MET A 1 -1.21 7.00 7.00
CA MET A 1 0.14 6.97 7.59
C MET A 1 0.28 5.68 8.36
N VAL A 2 1.48 5.14 8.52
CA VAL A 2 1.75 3.87 9.21
C VAL A 2 3.09 3.96 9.94
N LEU A 3 3.16 3.39 11.15
CA LEU A 3 4.39 3.30 11.93
C LEU A 3 5.16 2.05 11.52
N VAL A 4 6.42 2.21 11.14
CA VAL A 4 7.31 1.14 10.68
C VAL A 4 8.66 1.29 11.37
N GLU A 5 9.01 0.38 12.27
CA GLU A 5 10.33 0.38 12.94
C GLU A 5 10.69 1.72 13.62
N GLY A 6 9.70 2.44 14.14
CA GLY A 6 9.87 3.75 14.78
C GLY A 6 9.73 4.94 13.83
N ASP A 7 9.71 4.71 12.51
CA ASP A 7 9.50 5.74 11.50
C ASP A 7 8.02 5.89 11.11
N ILE A 8 7.59 7.11 10.83
CA ILE A 8 6.27 7.36 10.25
C ILE A 8 6.39 7.41 8.72
N LEU A 9 5.68 6.50 8.05
CA LEU A 9 5.52 6.51 6.61
C LEU A 9 4.16 7.07 6.21
N GLY A 10 4.17 8.00 5.26
CA GLY A 10 3.02 8.52 4.54
C GLY A 10 2.91 7.82 3.19
N VAL A 11 1.70 7.40 2.83
CA VAL A 11 1.40 6.90 1.49
C VAL A 11 0.44 7.88 0.84
N PHE A 12 0.88 8.48 -0.25
CA PHE A 12 0.20 9.55 -0.96
C PHE A 12 -0.25 9.05 -2.32
N VAL A 13 -1.56 9.12 -2.57
CA VAL A 13 -2.15 8.84 -3.88
C VAL A 13 -2.48 10.20 -4.51
N THR A 14 -1.61 10.68 -5.41
CA THR A 14 -1.61 12.08 -5.85
C THR A 14 -2.39 12.33 -7.15
N SER A 15 -3.08 11.32 -7.68
CA SER A 15 -3.94 11.44 -8.85
C SER A 15 -5.33 10.88 -8.54
N PRO A 16 -6.42 11.51 -9.02
CA PRO A 16 -7.77 10.93 -8.95
C PRO A 16 -7.85 9.54 -9.59
N SER A 17 -6.98 9.26 -10.57
CA SER A 17 -6.88 7.96 -11.25
C SER A 17 -6.05 6.93 -10.48
N GLY A 18 -5.51 7.27 -9.31
CA GLY A 18 -4.64 6.40 -8.53
C GLY A 18 -3.24 6.17 -9.10
N LYS A 19 -2.90 6.77 -10.25
CA LYS A 19 -1.66 6.46 -11.00
C LYS A 19 -0.35 6.86 -10.34
N GLN A 20 -0.40 7.62 -9.27
CA GLN A 20 0.79 8.12 -8.59
C GLN A 20 0.68 7.80 -7.11
N VAL A 21 1.21 6.64 -6.74
CA VAL A 21 1.37 6.25 -5.35
C VAL A 21 2.81 6.53 -4.95
N ARG A 22 3.00 7.32 -3.89
CA ARG A 22 4.32 7.61 -3.31
C ARG A 22 4.34 7.20 -1.86
N VAL A 23 5.44 6.61 -1.44
CA VAL A 23 5.75 6.40 -0.02
C VAL A 23 6.78 7.42 0.37
N GLU A 24 6.55 8.11 1.47
CA GLU A 24 7.48 9.09 2.00
C GLU A 24 7.65 8.87 3.51
N LYS A 25 8.85 9.07 4.02
CA LYS A 25 9.20 9.02 5.44
C LYS A 25 9.22 10.44 6.00
N LEU A 26 8.60 10.64 7.16
CA LEU A 26 8.67 11.90 7.88
C LEU A 26 10.01 12.00 8.63
N ASP A 27 10.81 13.00 8.30
CA ASP A 27 11.94 13.45 9.10
C ASP A 27 11.43 14.40 10.19
N PHE A 28 11.58 14.02 11.46
CA PHE A 28 11.13 14.83 12.60
C PHE A 28 12.07 16.00 12.93
N ASN A 29 13.33 15.94 12.53
CA ASN A 29 14.28 17.04 12.77
C ASN A 29 14.00 18.19 11.80
N GLU A 30 13.79 17.85 10.52
CA GLU A 30 13.52 18.84 9.49
C GLU A 30 12.02 19.12 9.29
N MET A 31 11.14 18.27 9.84
CA MET A 31 9.69 18.29 9.61
C MET A 31 9.34 18.18 8.11
N ARG A 32 10.07 17.34 7.38
CA ARG A 32 9.94 17.17 5.93
C ARG A 32 9.71 15.73 5.55
N TRP A 33 8.99 15.54 4.44
CA TRP A 33 8.81 14.23 3.83
C TRP A 33 9.94 13.92 2.85
N SER A 34 10.49 12.73 2.94
CA SER A 34 11.54 12.21 2.06
C SER A 34 11.07 10.93 1.36
N LYS A 35 11.30 10.82 0.06
CA LYS A 35 10.81 9.69 -0.73
C LYS A 35 11.45 8.37 -0.28
N VAL A 36 10.62 7.33 -0.17
CA VAL A 36 11.04 5.94 0.07
C VAL A 36 10.83 5.15 -1.22
N GLU A 37 11.92 4.68 -1.83
CA GLU A 37 11.87 3.93 -3.09
C GLU A 37 11.47 2.45 -2.88
N SER A 38 11.76 1.89 -1.70
CA SER A 38 11.46 0.51 -1.37
C SER A 38 11.16 0.34 0.12
N LEU A 39 10.19 -0.52 0.42
CA LEU A 39 9.86 -1.03 1.74
C LEU A 39 10.73 -2.24 2.12
N GLY A 40 11.60 -2.70 1.22
CA GLY A 40 12.36 -3.94 1.39
C GLY A 40 11.44 -5.15 1.46
N ASN A 41 11.65 -6.00 2.47
CA ASN A 41 10.83 -7.19 2.73
C ASN A 41 9.50 -6.90 3.44
N LYS A 42 9.05 -5.65 3.49
CA LYS A 42 7.84 -5.26 4.23
C LYS A 42 6.63 -5.09 3.31
N ILE A 43 5.46 -5.26 3.92
CA ILE A 43 4.15 -5.01 3.32
C ILE A 43 3.42 -4.00 4.19
N LEU A 44 2.75 -3.04 3.56
CA LEU A 44 1.89 -2.08 4.26
C LEU A 44 0.43 -2.40 4.02
N HIS A 45 -0.35 -2.43 5.10
CA HIS A 45 -1.81 -2.53 5.05
C HIS A 45 -2.41 -1.19 5.47
N LEU A 46 -3.16 -0.56 4.57
CA LEU A 46 -3.72 0.77 4.78
C LEU A 46 -5.23 0.77 4.62
N SER A 47 -5.91 1.34 5.60
CA SER A 47 -7.34 1.65 5.55
C SER A 47 -7.61 2.91 6.34
N ARG A 48 -8.85 3.41 6.28
CA ARG A 48 -9.28 4.52 7.12
C ARG A 48 -9.33 4.14 8.61
N GLY A 49 -9.70 2.90 8.92
CA GLY A 49 -9.92 2.43 10.30
C GLY A 49 -8.68 1.87 10.99
N GLY A 50 -7.60 1.62 10.25
CA GLY A 50 -6.39 1.02 10.80
C GLY A 50 -5.31 0.84 9.75
N SER A 51 -4.07 0.84 10.19
CA SER A 51 -2.92 0.60 9.35
C SER A 51 -1.84 -0.13 10.14
N PHE A 52 -1.15 -1.06 9.50
CA PHE A 52 0.01 -1.72 10.08
C PHE A 52 0.99 -2.14 8.98
N ALA A 53 2.20 -2.44 9.39
CA ALA A 53 3.20 -3.08 8.57
C ALA A 53 3.44 -4.52 9.03
N GLU A 54 3.86 -5.36 8.10
CA GLU A 54 4.31 -6.72 8.39
C GLU A 54 5.55 -7.06 7.58
N ILE A 55 6.28 -8.06 8.07
CA ILE A 55 7.42 -8.64 7.39
C ILE A 55 6.89 -9.75 6.48
N CYS A 56 7.20 -9.68 5.19
CA CYS A 56 6.96 -10.76 4.26
C CYS A 56 7.97 -11.88 4.53
N VAL A 57 7.47 -13.09 4.85
CA VAL A 57 8.31 -14.26 5.18
C VAL A 57 8.41 -15.23 4.01
N ASP A 58 7.40 -15.26 3.13
CA ASP A 58 7.23 -16.36 2.17
C ASP A 58 7.84 -16.10 0.79
N SER A 59 7.79 -14.87 0.27
CA SER A 59 8.34 -14.55 -1.06
C SER A 59 8.76 -13.10 -1.22
N ASN A 60 9.85 -12.89 -1.98
CA ASN A 60 10.26 -11.53 -2.39
C ASN A 60 9.25 -10.88 -3.34
N GLU A 61 8.36 -11.66 -3.98
CA GLU A 61 7.34 -11.15 -4.90
C GLU A 61 6.17 -10.48 -4.17
N GLU A 62 5.85 -10.91 -2.95
CA GLU A 62 4.82 -10.29 -2.11
C GLU A 62 5.36 -9.11 -1.28
N ALA A 63 6.68 -9.02 -1.12
CA ALA A 63 7.31 -7.87 -0.50
C ALA A 63 7.16 -6.58 -1.33
N ASN A 64 7.44 -5.44 -0.68
CA ASN A 64 7.44 -4.13 -1.32
C ASN A 64 6.07 -3.72 -1.92
N LYS A 65 4.99 -4.15 -1.25
CA LYS A 65 3.60 -3.93 -1.64
C LYS A 65 2.81 -3.13 -0.61
N ILE A 66 1.76 -2.48 -1.08
CA ILE A 66 0.82 -1.68 -0.29
C ILE A 66 -0.60 -2.16 -0.59
N TYR A 67 -1.27 -2.70 0.43
CA TYR A 67 -2.67 -3.10 0.34
C TYR A 67 -3.59 -1.94 0.73
N PHE A 68 -4.56 -1.66 -0.15
CA PHE A 68 -5.62 -0.69 0.08
C PHE A 68 -6.95 -1.41 0.31
N ASN A 69 -7.94 -0.71 0.86
CA ASN A 69 -9.34 -1.15 0.91
C ASN A 69 -10.03 -1.08 -0.47
N GLN A 70 -9.38 -1.65 -1.49
CA GLN A 70 -9.82 -1.66 -2.89
C GLN A 70 -9.94 -3.10 -3.39
N LEU A 71 -10.99 -3.36 -4.17
CA LEU A 71 -11.26 -4.66 -4.76
C LEU A 71 -11.33 -4.60 -6.29
N TYR A 72 -10.74 -5.60 -6.93
CA TYR A 72 -10.98 -5.94 -8.32
C TYR A 72 -12.24 -6.82 -8.42
N ASN A 73 -13.10 -6.55 -9.41
CA ASN A 73 -14.40 -7.24 -9.60
C ASN A 73 -15.25 -7.36 -8.31
N ARG A 74 -15.14 -6.38 -7.41
CA ARG A 74 -15.86 -6.32 -6.11
C ARG A 74 -15.59 -7.49 -5.15
N THR A 75 -14.62 -8.36 -5.43
CA THR A 75 -14.39 -9.58 -4.66
C THR A 75 -12.91 -9.86 -4.36
N ILE A 76 -12.00 -9.44 -5.24
CA ILE A 76 -10.58 -9.80 -5.15
C ILE A 76 -9.78 -8.63 -4.60
N GLY A 77 -8.99 -8.86 -3.55
CA GLY A 77 -8.10 -7.85 -2.95
C GLY A 77 -7.06 -7.33 -3.95
N VAL A 78 -6.67 -6.06 -3.81
CA VAL A 78 -5.67 -5.42 -4.68
C VAL A 78 -4.55 -4.82 -3.86
N ALA A 79 -3.31 -5.02 -4.33
CA ALA A 79 -2.11 -4.41 -3.79
C ALA A 79 -1.42 -3.54 -4.85
N TYR A 80 -0.84 -2.42 -4.44
CA TYR A 80 0.07 -1.65 -5.27
C TYR A 80 1.50 -2.11 -5.02
N SER A 81 2.21 -2.53 -6.08
CA SER A 81 3.61 -2.92 -6.03
C SER A 81 4.50 -1.73 -6.35
N LEU A 82 5.42 -1.40 -5.43
CA LEU A 82 6.43 -0.37 -5.68
C LEU A 82 7.48 -0.82 -6.70
N ASN A 83 7.67 -2.13 -6.87
CA ASN A 83 8.60 -2.67 -7.87
C ASN A 83 8.14 -2.36 -9.29
N SER A 84 6.84 -2.58 -9.57
CA SER A 84 6.29 -2.39 -10.92
C SER A 84 5.60 -1.04 -11.11
N GLY A 85 5.29 -0.33 -10.02
CA GLY A 85 4.47 0.88 -10.05
C GLY A 85 3.02 0.61 -10.46
N MET A 86 2.50 -0.58 -10.19
CA MET A 86 1.16 -1.02 -10.62
C MET A 86 0.36 -1.65 -9.49
N TYR A 87 -0.97 -1.54 -9.60
CA TYR A 87 -1.94 -2.34 -8.87
C TYR A 87 -2.00 -3.75 -9.43
N HIS A 88 -2.04 -4.75 -8.56
CA HIS A 88 -2.18 -6.17 -8.88
C HIS A 88 -3.28 -6.79 -8.03
N SER A 89 -4.12 -7.63 -8.63
CA SER A 89 -5.07 -8.44 -7.87
C SER A 89 -4.38 -9.61 -7.17
N ALA A 90 -4.93 -10.04 -6.04
CA ALA A 90 -4.39 -11.16 -5.27
C ALA A 90 -4.39 -12.50 -6.03
N ASP A 91 -5.24 -12.65 -7.06
CA ASP A 91 -5.28 -13.82 -7.93
C ASP A 91 -4.39 -13.71 -9.18
N GLY A 92 -3.68 -12.59 -9.36
CA GLY A 92 -2.78 -12.33 -10.48
C GLY A 92 -3.44 -12.02 -11.83
N ASN A 93 -4.78 -12.01 -11.90
CA ASN A 93 -5.51 -11.84 -13.17
C ASN A 93 -5.69 -10.37 -13.61
N PHE A 94 -5.30 -9.41 -12.77
CA PHE A 94 -5.41 -7.98 -13.05
C PHE A 94 -4.12 -7.26 -12.69
N ALA A 95 -3.65 -6.41 -13.62
CA ALA A 95 -2.59 -5.45 -13.40
C ALA A 95 -2.94 -4.11 -14.05
N SER A 96 -2.71 -2.99 -13.35
CA SER A 96 -3.01 -1.64 -13.87
C SER A 96 -2.11 -0.59 -13.25
N ASP A 97 -1.72 0.41 -14.04
CA ASP A 97 -0.95 1.56 -13.55
C ASP A 97 -1.79 2.54 -12.71
N GLY A 98 -3.12 2.37 -12.67
CA GLY A 98 -4.04 3.21 -11.91
C GLY A 98 -5.17 2.42 -11.25
N SER A 99 -5.93 3.09 -10.39
CA SER A 99 -7.04 2.51 -9.63
C SER A 99 -8.39 2.58 -10.36
N CYS A 100 -8.43 3.05 -11.60
CA CYS A 100 -9.65 3.09 -12.41
C CYS A 100 -10.27 1.69 -12.52
N GLY A 101 -11.56 1.57 -12.18
CA GLY A 101 -12.28 0.29 -12.18
C GLY A 101 -12.17 -0.51 -10.87
N LEU A 102 -11.32 -0.10 -9.93
CA LEU A 102 -11.29 -0.69 -8.59
C LEU A 102 -12.45 -0.17 -7.74
N THR A 103 -13.06 -1.07 -6.96
CA THR A 103 -14.13 -0.73 -6.03
C THR A 103 -13.52 -0.39 -4.67
N ILE A 104 -13.69 0.84 -4.21
CA ILE A 104 -13.27 1.27 -2.88
C ILE A 104 -14.30 0.79 -1.84
N LEU A 105 -13.83 0.29 -0.71
CA LEU A 105 -14.65 -0.08 0.45
C LEU A 105 -14.50 0.96 1.57
N PRO A 106 -15.31 2.05 1.59
CA PRO A 106 -15.07 3.23 2.43
C PRO A 106 -15.14 2.99 3.95
N GLY A 107 -15.74 1.88 4.39
CA GLY A 107 -15.83 1.48 5.79
C GLY A 107 -15.02 0.24 6.16
N ALA A 108 -14.31 -0.38 5.21
CA ALA A 108 -13.49 -1.54 5.51
C ALA A 108 -12.23 -1.15 6.30
N THR A 109 -11.80 -2.03 7.19
CA THR A 109 -10.56 -1.90 7.97
C THR A 109 -9.76 -3.19 7.87
N TRP A 110 -8.44 -3.09 8.07
CA TRP A 110 -7.58 -4.26 8.20
C TRP A 110 -7.53 -4.71 9.65
N ILE A 111 -7.58 -6.03 9.86
CA ILE A 111 -7.45 -6.66 11.19
C ILE A 111 -6.25 -7.60 11.10
N LYS A 112 -5.23 -7.34 11.92
CA LYS A 112 -4.12 -8.27 12.11
C LYS A 112 -4.50 -9.25 13.22
N PRO A 113 -4.65 -10.55 12.95
CA PRO A 113 -4.85 -11.54 14.00
C PRO A 113 -3.67 -11.51 14.97
N THR A 114 -3.98 -11.63 16.27
CA THR A 114 -2.98 -11.75 17.36
C THR A 114 -2.56 -13.19 17.55
#